data_AF-A0A7G7VKT4-F1
#
_entry.id   AF-A0A7G7VKT4-F1
#
_cell.length_a   1.000
_cell.length_b   1.000
_cell.length_c   1.000
_cell.angle_alpha   90.00
_cell.angle_beta   90.00
_cell.angle_gamma   90.00
#
_symmetry.space_group_name_H-M   'P 1'
#
loop_
_entity.id
_entity.type
_entity.pdbx_description
1 polymer ?
#
loop_
_entity_poly.entity_id
_entity_poly.type
_entity_poly.pdbx_seq_one_letter_code
_entity_poly.pdbx_strand_id
1 'polypeptide(L)'
;MILLDKKTYNIMIAFVSSLPRIPETVEYSGADDGTAFCGIQTNEAGIYQLQHSLREAGGLDRIILVTSKAVRETHLGEAWKSLFEEYGCPAMSAIGFLKERVKEKHPELAERFEESAFDEDAGTEGAMRYIAALGDVIQREQEAAEAAGLHDIVLHADMTGGFRHTSMMMLAIMQLSKYMGIRIGHVLYAGKDRNAPKGNIVFADDIHRMFDMIAGMDEFQKYGSVQALDEYFGDTRAYSEPFRSLLGAMRSFSDAIRICRTSIIEKELESLGEHIRVFRNQSGGPIQEELFRRIIRVLEREYGTVLGSGTSEERRLNIIAWCLRKKFLQQAMTLCTEWIPQIIVDKRICYTEDIFAMRSCRKKAKSSLRSWQQEFIISHDSTNSQKEEKIPYGDAGDMFRYILKYNRNDLIAELPEDLQKPLHSFFHAYNSKLGVYANKDILLDSINTNNASLRRAIDQLKKSAKQQKQVKGLFYRLIPERLGFLSEALVMKIFSLSAADIARPTKTSAPQPTVEDLRAQREEKWANREADYRRMFSDSNRIMRSDLPPDEALAYLRGYFDIREERNQSNHAVVTADQESSKLEKTITAYIEKLRAYQRAVTP
;
A
#
# COMPACT_ATOMS: atom_id res chain seq x y z
N MET A 1 -41.97 13.36 18.08
CA MET A 1 -40.50 13.41 18.23
C MET A 1 -39.96 12.18 17.53
N ILE A 2 -39.31 12.36 16.39
CA ILE A 2 -38.79 11.25 15.57
C ILE A 2 -37.56 10.72 16.32
N LEU A 3 -37.65 9.53 16.91
CA LEU A 3 -36.48 8.78 17.35
C LEU A 3 -35.66 8.48 16.09
N LEU A 4 -34.61 9.26 15.86
CA LEU A 4 -33.57 8.95 14.88
C LEU A 4 -33.10 7.52 15.14
N ASP A 5 -32.91 6.75 14.06
CA ASP A 5 -32.21 5.45 14.09
C ASP A 5 -30.89 5.64 14.86
N LYS A 6 -30.87 5.24 16.13
CA LYS A 6 -29.67 5.27 16.95
C LYS A 6 -28.71 4.28 16.32
N LYS A 7 -27.53 4.75 15.89
CA LYS A 7 -26.46 3.92 15.30
C LYS A 7 -25.26 3.77 16.21
N THR A 8 -25.19 4.62 17.24
CA THR A 8 -24.04 4.76 18.13
C THR A 8 -24.35 4.17 19.49
N TYR A 9 -23.42 3.39 20.04
CA TYR A 9 -23.50 2.80 21.38
C TYR A 9 -22.42 3.40 22.26
N ASN A 10 -22.81 4.17 23.28
CA ASN A 10 -21.87 4.92 24.13
C ASN A 10 -21.61 4.19 25.45
N ILE A 11 -20.37 3.75 25.63
CA ILE A 11 -19.88 3.10 26.86
C ILE A 11 -19.04 4.11 27.63
N MET A 12 -19.25 4.23 28.94
CA MET A 12 -18.38 4.99 29.84
C MET A 12 -17.66 4.04 30.78
N ILE A 13 -16.34 4.17 30.91
CA ILE A 13 -15.59 3.54 32.01
C ILE A 13 -15.25 4.62 33.04
N ALA A 14 -15.55 4.36 34.31
CA ALA A 14 -15.26 5.26 35.41
C ALA A 14 -14.62 4.52 36.58
N PHE A 15 -13.49 5.05 37.08
CA PHE A 15 -12.96 4.60 38.36
C PHE A 15 -13.75 5.24 39.48
N VAL A 16 -14.36 4.42 40.34
CA VAL A 16 -15.21 4.91 41.42
C VAL A 16 -14.35 5.60 42.48
N SER A 17 -14.75 6.81 42.86
CA SER A 17 -14.13 7.61 43.92
C SER A 17 -14.68 7.19 45.28
N SER A 18 -13.84 7.22 46.31
CA SER A 18 -14.32 7.09 47.69
C SER A 18 -15.26 8.24 48.06
N LEU A 19 -16.15 7.99 49.02
CA LEU A 19 -16.98 9.05 49.60
C LEU A 19 -16.11 10.09 50.31
N PRO A 20 -16.43 11.40 50.18
CA PRO A 20 -15.72 12.43 50.93
C PRO A 20 -15.93 12.26 52.43
N ARG A 21 -15.01 12.83 53.23
CA ARG A 21 -15.14 12.78 54.70
C ARG A 21 -16.41 13.45 55.21
N ILE A 22 -16.89 14.46 54.50
CA ILE A 22 -18.09 15.23 54.81
C ILE A 22 -18.96 15.24 53.55
N PRO A 23 -20.26 14.88 53.63
CA PRO A 23 -21.18 14.87 52.49
C PRO A 23 -21.61 16.29 52.10
N GLU A 24 -20.68 17.08 51.58
CA GLU A 24 -20.98 18.40 51.04
C GLU A 24 -21.27 18.32 49.54
N THR A 25 -22.35 18.98 49.11
CA THR A 25 -22.62 19.14 47.69
C THR A 25 -21.62 20.11 47.09
N VAL A 26 -20.89 19.65 46.08
CA VAL A 26 -19.98 20.46 45.28
C VAL A 26 -20.65 20.78 43.95
N GLU A 27 -20.66 22.06 43.60
CA GLU A 27 -21.02 22.52 42.27
C GLU A 27 -19.79 22.49 41.35
N TYR A 28 -19.95 21.94 40.15
CA TYR A 28 -18.93 21.84 39.12
C TYR A 28 -19.35 22.65 37.88
N SER A 29 -18.44 23.44 37.34
CA SER A 29 -18.62 24.06 36.03
C SER A 29 -18.39 23.01 34.94
N GLY A 30 -19.39 22.84 34.06
CA GLY A 30 -19.33 21.92 32.93
C GLY A 30 -18.30 22.30 31.87
N ALA A 31 -17.82 21.30 31.14
CA ALA A 31 -16.73 21.44 30.18
C ALA A 31 -17.14 22.10 28.84
N ASP A 32 -18.42 21.99 28.46
CA ASP A 32 -18.91 22.40 27.13
C ASP A 32 -19.44 23.85 27.11
N ASP A 33 -20.58 24.07 27.78
CA ASP A 33 -21.37 25.31 27.75
C ASP A 33 -21.45 25.99 29.12
N GLY A 34 -20.63 25.53 30.08
CA GLY A 34 -20.61 26.05 31.45
C GLY A 34 -21.82 25.61 32.29
N THR A 35 -22.63 24.64 31.82
CA THR A 35 -23.71 24.05 32.63
C THR A 35 -23.19 23.61 34.00
N ALA A 36 -23.91 23.97 35.06
CA ALA A 36 -23.54 23.60 36.42
C ALA A 36 -24.01 22.18 36.76
N PHE A 37 -23.10 21.36 37.27
CA PHE A 37 -23.40 20.00 37.74
C PHE A 37 -23.10 19.91 39.23
N CYS A 38 -24.09 19.53 40.03
CA CYS A 38 -23.91 19.31 41.47
C CYS A 38 -23.74 17.81 41.76
N GLY A 39 -22.79 17.48 42.64
CA GLY A 39 -22.58 16.12 43.14
C GLY A 39 -21.96 16.15 44.53
N ILE A 40 -22.21 15.11 45.32
CA ILE A 40 -21.55 14.89 46.61
C ILE A 40 -20.32 14.02 46.39
N GLN A 41 -20.43 13.00 45.53
CA GLN A 41 -19.33 12.18 45.06
C GLN A 41 -18.84 12.67 43.69
N THR A 42 -17.52 12.71 43.48
CA THR A 42 -16.92 13.35 42.30
C THR A 42 -17.35 12.73 40.96
N ASN A 43 -17.60 11.41 40.90
CA ASN A 43 -18.04 10.74 39.68
C ASN A 43 -19.45 11.14 39.22
N GLU A 44 -20.32 11.63 40.13
CA GLU A 44 -21.64 12.14 39.75
C GLU A 44 -21.51 13.23 38.68
N ALA A 45 -20.58 14.17 38.90
CA ALA A 45 -20.34 15.28 37.97
C ALA A 45 -19.92 14.80 36.58
N GLY A 46 -19.01 13.82 36.50
CA GLY A 46 -18.55 13.25 35.24
C GLY A 46 -19.65 12.51 34.47
N ILE A 47 -20.44 11.69 35.16
CA ILE A 47 -21.58 10.97 34.56
C ILE A 47 -22.63 11.97 34.06
N TYR A 48 -22.99 12.98 34.87
CA TYR A 48 -23.97 13.99 34.49
C TYR A 48 -23.50 14.82 33.29
N GLN A 49 -22.22 15.20 33.25
CA GLN A 49 -21.63 15.89 32.10
C GLN A 49 -21.75 15.05 30.84
N LEU A 50 -21.32 13.78 30.84
CA LEU A 50 -21.40 12.93 29.65
C LEU A 50 -22.85 12.68 29.22
N GLN A 51 -23.74 12.40 30.15
CA GLN A 51 -25.15 12.21 29.85
C GLN A 51 -25.75 13.48 29.21
N HIS A 52 -25.35 14.66 29.69
CA HIS A 52 -25.74 15.93 29.12
C HIS A 52 -25.15 16.15 27.71
N SER A 53 -23.85 15.95 27.52
CA SER A 53 -23.16 16.14 26.23
C SER A 53 -23.69 15.18 25.16
N LEU A 54 -24.10 13.97 25.55
CA LEU A 54 -24.58 12.92 24.64
C LEU A 54 -26.12 12.91 24.48
N ARG A 55 -26.85 13.88 25.02
CA ARG A 55 -28.33 13.89 25.01
C ARG A 55 -28.93 13.77 23.62
N GLU A 56 -28.31 14.39 22.61
CA GLU A 56 -28.78 14.35 21.21
C GLU A 56 -28.46 13.00 20.55
N ALA A 57 -27.45 12.29 21.03
CA ALA A 57 -27.07 10.94 20.61
C ALA A 57 -27.74 9.82 21.44
N GLY A 58 -28.68 10.16 22.32
CA GLY A 58 -29.42 9.21 23.14
C GLY A 58 -28.73 8.79 24.45
N GLY A 59 -27.73 9.55 24.91
CA GLY A 59 -27.06 9.37 26.20
C GLY A 59 -26.11 8.16 26.27
N LEU A 60 -25.68 7.85 27.50
CA LEU A 60 -24.81 6.71 27.83
C LEU A 60 -25.59 5.40 27.84
N ASP A 61 -25.18 4.40 27.06
CA ASP A 61 -25.81 3.08 26.99
C ASP A 61 -25.32 2.11 28.07
N ARG A 62 -24.06 2.25 28.47
CA ARG A 62 -23.42 1.40 29.48
C ARG A 62 -22.43 2.22 30.31
N ILE A 63 -22.38 1.96 31.61
CA ILE A 63 -21.43 2.56 32.54
C ILE A 63 -20.70 1.43 33.27
N ILE A 64 -19.43 1.22 32.95
CA ILE A 64 -18.57 0.24 33.60
C ILE A 64 -17.83 0.94 34.73
N LEU A 65 -18.17 0.56 35.95
CA LEU A 65 -17.56 1.06 37.17
C LEU A 65 -16.39 0.16 37.54
N VAL A 66 -15.18 0.71 37.54
CA VAL A 66 -14.02 0.00 38.06
C VAL A 66 -13.94 0.21 39.58
N THR A 67 -13.99 -0.89 40.32
CA THR A 67 -14.22 -0.88 41.77
C THR A 67 -13.04 -1.45 42.55
N SER A 68 -12.33 -0.57 43.27
CA SER A 68 -11.33 -0.94 44.29
C SER A 68 -11.98 -1.68 45.47
N LYS A 69 -11.15 -2.27 46.33
CA LYS A 69 -11.66 -2.86 47.58
C LYS A 69 -12.31 -1.80 48.47
N ALA A 70 -11.66 -0.64 48.62
CA ALA A 70 -12.10 0.44 49.51
C ALA A 70 -13.49 1.02 49.17
N VAL A 71 -13.85 1.12 47.88
CA VAL A 71 -15.15 1.68 47.46
C VAL A 71 -16.31 0.69 47.58
N ARG A 72 -16.01 -0.60 47.71
CA ARG A 72 -16.98 -1.68 47.94
C ARG A 72 -17.36 -1.81 49.41
N GLU A 73 -16.47 -1.42 50.32
CA GLU A 73 -16.73 -1.41 51.75
C GLU A 73 -17.83 -0.40 52.11
N THR A 74 -18.70 -0.77 53.05
CA THR A 74 -19.79 0.09 53.52
C THR A 74 -19.24 1.22 54.37
N HIS A 75 -19.58 2.45 54.01
CA HIS A 75 -19.22 3.63 54.78
C HIS A 75 -20.12 3.75 56.01
N LEU A 76 -19.50 3.92 57.16
CA LEU A 76 -20.14 4.16 58.45
C LEU A 76 -19.56 5.45 59.01
N GLY A 77 -20.37 6.51 59.02
CA GLY A 77 -19.93 7.83 59.48
C GLY A 77 -21.10 8.63 60.02
N GLU A 78 -20.92 9.27 61.18
CA GLU A 78 -21.97 10.09 61.80
C GLU A 78 -22.43 11.24 60.89
N ALA A 79 -21.50 11.82 60.12
CA ALA A 79 -21.80 12.84 59.12
C ALA A 79 -22.69 12.34 57.97
N TRP A 80 -22.75 11.04 57.72
CA TRP A 80 -23.50 10.43 56.61
C TRP A 80 -24.83 9.80 57.03
N LYS A 81 -25.09 9.63 58.34
CA LYS A 81 -26.28 8.93 58.84
C LYS A 81 -27.59 9.48 58.27
N SER A 82 -27.81 10.80 58.38
CA SER A 82 -29.03 11.44 57.89
C SER A 82 -29.25 11.21 56.39
N LEU A 83 -28.19 11.28 55.59
CA LEU A 83 -28.28 11.11 54.14
C LEU A 83 -28.55 9.65 53.76
N PHE A 84 -27.97 8.67 54.47
CA PHE A 84 -28.25 7.25 54.21
C PHE A 84 -29.66 6.84 54.67
N GLU A 85 -30.19 7.45 55.73
CA GLU A 85 -31.58 7.26 56.18
C GLU A 85 -32.60 7.66 55.11
N GLU A 86 -32.31 8.69 54.29
CA GLU A 86 -33.14 9.06 53.13
C GLU A 86 -33.27 7.93 52.10
N TYR A 87 -32.23 7.08 51.98
CA TYR A 87 -32.23 5.88 51.16
C TYR A 87 -32.66 4.61 51.92
N GLY A 88 -33.16 4.75 53.15
CA GLY A 88 -33.65 3.64 53.98
C GLY A 88 -32.57 2.67 54.46
N CYS A 89 -31.30 3.08 54.46
CA CYS A 89 -30.17 2.22 54.82
C CYS A 89 -29.31 2.86 55.94
N PRO A 90 -28.80 2.09 56.91
CA PRO A 90 -27.92 2.65 57.95
C PRO A 90 -26.47 2.87 57.48
N ALA A 91 -26.10 2.30 56.32
CA ALA A 91 -24.77 2.37 55.72
C ALA A 91 -24.87 2.09 54.22
N MET A 92 -23.98 2.68 53.43
CA MET A 92 -23.88 2.43 51.98
C MET A 92 -22.42 2.37 51.54
N SER A 93 -22.12 1.55 50.53
CA SER A 93 -20.82 1.63 49.84
C SER A 93 -20.76 2.87 48.94
N ALA A 94 -19.57 3.30 48.56
CA ALA A 94 -19.41 4.42 47.63
C ALA A 94 -20.05 4.13 46.26
N ILE A 95 -20.08 2.85 45.84
CA ILE A 95 -20.73 2.40 44.61
C ILE A 95 -22.25 2.49 44.74
N GLY A 96 -22.80 1.96 45.85
CA GLY A 96 -24.24 1.97 46.09
C GLY A 96 -24.78 3.39 46.15
N PHE A 97 -24.06 4.28 46.85
CA PHE A 97 -24.40 5.70 46.92
C PHE A 97 -24.40 6.35 45.53
N LEU A 98 -23.34 6.15 44.72
CA LEU A 98 -23.26 6.69 43.36
C LEU A 98 -24.47 6.27 42.50
N LYS A 99 -24.81 4.98 42.53
CA LYS A 99 -25.90 4.42 41.73
C LYS A 99 -27.26 5.03 42.10
N GLU A 100 -27.57 5.16 43.40
CA GLU A 100 -28.83 5.77 43.83
C GLU A 100 -28.90 7.25 43.46
N ARG A 101 -27.80 8.00 43.62
CA ARG A 101 -27.73 9.42 43.22
C ARG A 101 -27.94 9.61 41.71
N VAL A 102 -27.27 8.80 40.90
CA VAL A 102 -27.42 8.87 39.45
C VAL A 102 -28.83 8.46 39.03
N LYS A 103 -29.41 7.41 39.63
CA LYS A 103 -30.78 6.96 39.36
C LYS A 103 -31.83 8.01 39.73
N GLU A 104 -31.65 8.72 40.83
CA GLU A 104 -32.54 9.80 41.26
C GLU A 104 -32.60 10.92 40.22
N LYS A 105 -31.44 11.30 39.65
CA LYS A 105 -31.33 12.39 38.68
C LYS A 105 -31.59 11.96 37.23
N HIS A 106 -31.17 10.75 36.88
CA HIS A 106 -31.22 10.14 35.54
C HIS A 106 -31.75 8.70 35.63
N PRO A 107 -33.07 8.53 35.80
CA PRO A 107 -33.69 7.20 35.94
C PRO A 107 -33.38 6.25 34.77
N GLU A 108 -33.14 6.79 33.57
CA GLU A 108 -32.79 6.04 32.37
C GLU A 108 -31.44 5.29 32.48
N LEU A 109 -30.58 5.67 33.43
CA LEU A 109 -29.28 5.05 33.66
C LEU A 109 -29.30 3.94 34.72
N ALA A 110 -30.42 3.73 35.42
CA ALA A 110 -30.49 2.84 36.59
C ALA A 110 -29.99 1.41 36.30
N GLU A 111 -30.36 0.84 35.15
CA GLU A 111 -29.99 -0.52 34.72
C GLU A 111 -28.77 -0.56 33.80
N ARG A 112 -28.06 0.57 33.65
CA ARG A 112 -26.92 0.70 32.73
C ARG A 112 -25.57 0.50 33.42
N PHE A 113 -25.54 0.23 34.71
CA PHE A 113 -24.28 0.02 35.45
C PHE A 113 -23.80 -1.43 35.40
N GLU A 114 -22.50 -1.60 35.15
CA GLU A 114 -21.77 -2.85 35.35
C GLU A 114 -20.58 -2.61 36.27
N GLU A 115 -20.36 -3.50 37.24
CA GLU A 115 -19.21 -3.39 38.14
C GLU A 115 -18.08 -4.32 37.69
N SER A 116 -16.87 -3.78 37.63
CA SER A 116 -15.66 -4.55 37.34
C SER A 116 -14.67 -4.39 38.49
N ALA A 117 -14.50 -5.46 39.27
CA ALA A 117 -13.66 -5.46 40.46
C ALA A 117 -12.18 -5.40 40.12
N PHE A 118 -11.49 -4.36 40.58
CA PHE A 118 -10.05 -4.21 40.47
C PHE A 118 -9.38 -4.46 41.82
N ASP A 119 -8.30 -5.25 41.81
CA ASP A 119 -7.44 -5.50 42.96
C ASP A 119 -6.19 -4.61 42.87
N GLU A 120 -6.18 -3.51 43.64
CA GLU A 120 -5.06 -2.56 43.68
C GLU A 120 -3.77 -3.14 44.27
N ASP A 121 -3.86 -4.24 45.01
CA ASP A 121 -2.72 -4.89 45.67
C ASP A 121 -2.06 -5.98 44.81
N ALA A 122 -2.64 -6.30 43.65
CA ALA A 122 -2.19 -7.39 42.77
C ALA A 122 -0.88 -7.10 41.98
N GLY A 123 -0.31 -5.91 42.15
CA GLY A 123 0.91 -5.47 41.46
C GLY A 123 0.75 -5.33 39.94
N THR A 124 1.87 -5.14 39.23
CA THR A 124 1.87 -4.85 37.78
C THR A 124 1.27 -5.97 36.93
N GLU A 125 1.60 -7.24 37.22
CA GLU A 125 1.07 -8.37 36.46
C GLU A 125 -0.45 -8.52 36.68
N GLY A 126 -0.92 -8.35 37.92
CA GLY A 126 -2.35 -8.33 38.22
C GLY A 126 -3.09 -7.22 37.48
N ALA A 127 -2.51 -6.01 37.43
CA ALA A 127 -3.05 -4.91 36.64
C ALA A 127 -3.11 -5.22 35.13
N MET A 128 -2.10 -5.89 34.56
CA MET A 128 -2.12 -6.32 33.15
C MET A 128 -3.22 -7.36 32.89
N ARG A 129 -3.36 -8.36 33.77
CA ARG A 129 -4.46 -9.34 33.67
C ARG A 129 -5.83 -8.67 33.79
N TYR A 130 -5.93 -7.66 34.64
CA TYR A 130 -7.16 -6.88 34.78
C TYR A 130 -7.47 -6.06 33.52
N ILE A 131 -6.47 -5.42 32.89
CA ILE A 131 -6.66 -4.72 31.60
C ILE A 131 -7.21 -5.67 30.54
N ALA A 132 -6.67 -6.89 30.46
CA ALA A 132 -7.19 -7.91 29.53
C ALA A 132 -8.64 -8.31 29.86
N ALA A 133 -8.94 -8.60 31.13
CA ALA A 133 -10.29 -8.97 31.57
C ALA A 133 -11.31 -7.84 31.36
N LEU A 134 -10.92 -6.58 31.55
CA LEU A 134 -11.76 -5.43 31.25
C LEU A 134 -11.94 -5.24 29.73
N GLY A 135 -10.92 -5.56 28.94
CA GLY A 135 -11.03 -5.69 27.49
C GLY A 135 -12.11 -6.68 27.08
N ASP A 136 -12.17 -7.87 27.71
CA ASP A 136 -13.21 -8.88 27.45
C ASP A 136 -14.63 -8.36 27.78
N VAL A 137 -14.78 -7.57 28.86
CA VAL A 137 -16.05 -6.92 29.21
C VAL A 137 -16.47 -5.93 28.12
N ILE A 138 -15.56 -5.06 27.69
CA ILE A 138 -15.83 -4.08 26.63
C ILE A 138 -16.18 -4.79 25.32
N GLN A 139 -15.46 -5.88 24.97
CA GLN A 139 -15.73 -6.68 23.79
C GLN A 139 -17.13 -7.29 23.82
N ARG A 140 -17.54 -7.84 24.97
CA ARG A 140 -18.87 -8.42 25.14
C ARG A 140 -19.98 -7.38 24.92
N GLU A 141 -19.79 -6.15 25.41
CA GLU A 141 -20.73 -5.06 25.17
C GLU A 141 -20.72 -4.62 23.70
N GLN A 142 -19.55 -4.61 23.05
CA GLN A 142 -19.43 -4.36 21.62
C GLN A 142 -20.22 -5.38 20.79
N GLU A 143 -20.00 -6.67 21.03
CA GLU A 143 -20.69 -7.76 20.32
C GLU A 143 -22.21 -7.71 20.52
N ALA A 144 -22.67 -7.37 21.74
CA ALA A 144 -24.08 -7.18 22.04
C ALA A 144 -24.68 -5.98 21.30
N ALA A 145 -23.95 -4.87 21.21
CA ALA A 145 -24.36 -3.68 20.46
C ALA A 145 -24.45 -3.96 18.95
N GLU A 146 -23.45 -4.65 18.39
CA GLU A 146 -23.42 -5.05 16.98
C GLU A 146 -24.58 -5.98 16.62
N ALA A 147 -24.88 -6.96 17.49
CA ALA A 147 -26.03 -7.84 17.32
C ALA A 147 -27.38 -7.08 17.37
N ALA A 148 -27.43 -5.95 18.06
CA ALA A 148 -28.59 -5.04 18.09
C ALA A 148 -28.64 -4.05 16.91
N GLY A 149 -27.69 -4.12 15.96
CA GLY A 149 -27.61 -3.23 14.79
C GLY A 149 -26.95 -1.87 15.07
N LEU A 150 -26.23 -1.75 16.18
CA LEU A 150 -25.45 -0.56 16.53
C LEU A 150 -24.00 -0.81 16.14
N HIS A 151 -23.48 -0.01 15.18
CA HIS A 151 -22.17 -0.26 14.58
C HIS A 151 -21.11 0.77 15.00
N ASP A 152 -21.52 1.92 15.56
CA ASP A 152 -20.59 2.94 16.03
C ASP A 152 -20.42 2.82 17.55
N ILE A 153 -19.55 1.92 18.02
CA ILE A 153 -19.24 1.79 19.45
C ILE A 153 -18.24 2.87 19.87
N VAL A 154 -18.57 3.58 20.95
CA VAL A 154 -17.78 4.70 21.47
C VAL A 154 -17.47 4.47 22.93
N LEU A 155 -16.18 4.49 23.26
CA LEU A 155 -15.70 4.39 24.63
C LEU A 155 -15.30 5.77 25.17
N HIS A 156 -15.99 6.20 26.21
CA HIS A 156 -15.72 7.38 27.02
C HIS A 156 -15.00 6.97 28.31
N ALA A 157 -14.16 7.85 28.85
CA ALA A 157 -13.41 7.56 30.07
C ALA A 157 -13.51 8.70 31.08
N ASP A 158 -13.85 8.35 32.32
CA ASP A 158 -13.75 9.24 33.47
C ASP A 158 -12.50 8.91 34.27
N MET A 159 -11.56 9.86 34.27
CA MET A 159 -10.27 9.79 34.95
C MET A 159 -10.28 10.45 36.33
N THR A 160 -11.46 10.82 36.84
CA THR A 160 -11.63 11.54 38.12
C THR A 160 -11.23 10.72 39.35
N GLY A 161 -11.63 9.44 39.38
CA GLY A 161 -11.40 8.57 40.53
C GLY A 161 -10.21 7.63 40.37
N GLY A 162 -9.99 6.80 41.40
CA GLY A 162 -8.91 5.80 41.41
C GLY A 162 -7.55 6.33 41.84
N PHE A 163 -6.55 5.45 41.85
CA PHE A 163 -5.18 5.78 42.23
C PHE A 163 -4.42 6.42 41.05
N ARG A 164 -3.28 7.07 41.31
CA ARG A 164 -2.47 7.68 40.21
C ARG A 164 -2.00 6.66 39.17
N HIS A 165 -1.77 5.40 39.55
CA HIS A 165 -1.41 4.32 38.62
C HIS A 165 -2.58 3.90 37.72
N THR A 166 -3.80 4.16 38.16
CA THR A 166 -5.04 3.78 37.52
C THR A 166 -5.32 4.61 36.25
N SER A 167 -4.90 5.88 36.24
CA SER A 167 -4.88 6.72 35.04
C SER A 167 -4.04 6.11 33.91
N MET A 168 -2.91 5.46 34.23
CA MET A 168 -2.06 4.78 33.24
C MET A 168 -2.73 3.52 32.69
N MET A 169 -3.46 2.78 33.52
CA MET A 169 -4.23 1.63 33.07
C MET A 169 -5.34 2.05 32.10
N MET A 170 -6.03 3.17 32.38
CA MET A 170 -7.05 3.71 31.48
C MET A 170 -6.49 4.00 30.09
N LEU A 171 -5.29 4.59 30.00
CA LEU A 171 -4.63 4.81 28.71
C LEU A 171 -4.40 3.49 27.96
N ALA A 172 -3.95 2.43 28.64
CA ALA A 172 -3.76 1.12 28.02
C ALA A 172 -5.09 0.50 27.55
N ILE A 173 -6.15 0.61 28.35
CA ILE A 173 -7.51 0.13 28.00
C ILE A 173 -8.03 0.87 26.76
N MET A 174 -7.87 2.19 26.70
CA MET A 174 -8.27 2.99 25.55
C MET A 174 -7.50 2.59 24.28
N GLN A 175 -6.19 2.34 24.38
CA GLN A 175 -5.38 1.89 23.23
C GLN A 175 -5.78 0.49 22.76
N LEU A 176 -6.02 -0.44 23.68
CA LEU A 176 -6.52 -1.78 23.36
C LEU A 176 -7.90 -1.72 22.69
N SER A 177 -8.79 -0.88 23.22
CA SER A 177 -10.14 -0.69 22.66
C SER A 177 -10.09 -0.13 21.24
N LYS A 178 -9.18 0.82 20.95
CA LYS A 178 -8.95 1.30 19.57
C LYS A 178 -8.50 0.19 18.63
N TYR A 179 -7.59 -0.66 19.09
CA TYR A 179 -7.15 -1.81 18.31
C TYR A 179 -8.31 -2.76 17.97
N MET A 180 -9.30 -2.88 18.86
CA MET A 180 -10.52 -3.65 18.65
C MET A 180 -11.57 -2.95 17.76
N GLY A 181 -11.25 -1.78 17.21
CA GLY A 181 -12.16 -1.01 16.35
C GLY A 181 -13.14 -0.10 17.11
N ILE A 182 -12.98 0.05 18.43
CA ILE A 182 -13.83 0.93 19.23
C ILE A 182 -13.30 2.36 19.16
N ARG A 183 -14.19 3.31 18.85
CA ARG A 183 -13.82 4.73 18.81
C ARG A 183 -13.69 5.26 20.23
N ILE A 184 -12.62 6.00 20.50
CA ILE A 184 -12.52 6.75 21.76
C ILE A 184 -13.28 8.06 21.62
N GLY A 185 -14.21 8.29 22.54
CA GLY A 185 -14.97 9.52 22.65
C GLY A 185 -14.33 10.47 23.64
N HIS A 186 -15.16 11.03 24.51
CA HIS A 186 -14.74 11.97 25.52
C HIS A 186 -13.95 11.32 26.66
N VAL A 187 -12.84 11.95 27.03
CA VAL A 187 -12.07 11.65 28.23
C VAL A 187 -12.20 12.83 29.15
N LEU A 188 -12.69 12.64 30.37
CA LEU A 188 -12.92 13.75 31.30
C LEU A 188 -12.24 13.58 32.64
N TYR A 189 -12.03 14.71 33.29
CA TYR A 189 -11.57 14.82 34.66
C TYR A 189 -12.41 15.88 35.39
N ALA A 190 -13.04 15.49 36.50
CA ALA A 190 -13.72 16.39 37.41
C ALA A 190 -12.86 16.61 38.65
N GLY A 191 -12.57 17.87 38.99
CA GLY A 191 -11.74 18.20 40.13
C GLY A 191 -12.18 19.49 40.80
N LYS A 192 -11.91 19.61 42.11
CA LYS A 192 -12.09 20.85 42.86
C LYS A 192 -10.77 21.27 43.46
N ASP A 193 -10.26 22.41 43.02
CA ASP A 193 -9.13 23.05 43.67
C ASP A 193 -9.54 23.51 45.07
N ARG A 194 -8.67 23.31 46.06
CA ARG A 194 -8.97 23.63 47.48
C ARG A 194 -9.40 25.07 47.71
N ASN A 195 -8.90 25.99 46.90
CA ASN A 195 -9.16 27.43 47.02
C ASN A 195 -10.25 27.91 46.05
N ALA A 196 -10.78 27.04 45.20
CA ALA A 196 -11.81 27.42 44.23
C ALA A 196 -13.21 27.25 44.82
N PRO A 197 -14.13 28.19 44.56
CA PRO A 197 -15.50 28.12 45.06
C PRO A 197 -16.29 26.95 44.42
N LYS A 198 -15.97 26.62 43.17
CA LYS A 198 -16.58 25.53 42.39
C LYS A 198 -15.52 24.55 41.91
N GLY A 199 -15.92 23.30 41.71
CA GLY A 199 -15.15 22.35 40.92
C GLY A 199 -15.26 22.67 39.42
N ASN A 200 -14.44 22.01 38.62
CA ASN A 200 -14.48 22.11 37.17
C ASN A 200 -14.40 20.71 36.56
N ILE A 201 -15.12 20.52 35.46
CA ILE A 201 -15.01 19.35 34.60
C ILE A 201 -14.23 19.77 33.37
N VAL A 202 -13.25 18.96 32.98
CA VAL A 202 -12.39 19.23 31.82
C VAL A 202 -12.42 18.03 30.89
N PHE A 203 -12.73 18.26 29.61
CA PHE A 203 -12.45 17.28 28.57
C PHE A 203 -10.96 17.30 28.21
N ALA A 204 -10.31 16.15 28.40
CA ALA A 204 -8.93 15.87 28.04
C ALA A 204 -8.82 15.19 26.67
N ASP A 205 -9.78 15.46 25.78
CA ASP A 205 -9.88 14.85 24.46
C ASP A 205 -8.62 15.09 23.63
N ASP A 206 -8.18 16.35 23.55
CA ASP A 206 -6.98 16.71 22.81
C ASP A 206 -5.72 16.00 23.34
N ILE A 207 -5.63 15.77 24.66
CA ILE A 207 -4.46 15.14 25.28
C ILE A 207 -4.30 13.69 24.82
N HIS A 208 -5.38 12.90 24.86
CA HIS A 208 -5.29 11.50 24.43
C HIS A 208 -5.17 11.39 22.90
N ARG A 209 -5.83 12.27 22.14
CA ARG A 209 -5.74 12.28 20.68
C ARG A 209 -4.35 12.65 20.18
N MET A 210 -3.50 13.30 20.99
CA MET A 210 -2.08 13.50 20.64
C MET A 210 -1.36 12.18 20.32
N PHE A 211 -1.72 11.07 20.97
CA PHE A 211 -1.15 9.76 20.65
C PHE A 211 -1.47 9.34 19.20
N ASP A 212 -2.66 9.69 18.69
CA ASP A 212 -3.07 9.38 17.32
C ASP A 212 -2.28 10.22 16.31
N MET A 213 -2.05 11.50 16.61
CA MET A 213 -1.21 12.36 15.78
C MET A 213 0.24 11.85 15.74
N ILE A 214 0.78 11.41 16.87
CA ILE A 214 2.14 10.82 16.94
C ILE A 214 2.19 9.51 16.15
N ALA A 215 1.19 8.64 16.30
CA ALA A 215 1.09 7.39 15.56
C ALA A 215 0.99 7.63 14.05
N GLY A 216 0.14 8.58 13.61
CA GLY A 216 0.03 8.94 12.20
C GLY A 216 1.29 9.57 11.64
N MET A 217 2.04 10.32 12.46
CA MET A 217 3.35 10.80 12.03
C MET A 217 4.36 9.66 11.90
N ASP A 218 4.39 8.72 12.85
CA ASP A 218 5.27 7.56 12.79
C ASP A 218 4.96 6.70 11.56
N GLU A 219 3.68 6.53 11.22
CA GLU A 219 3.22 5.88 10.00
C GLU A 219 3.72 6.60 8.73
N PHE A 220 3.57 7.92 8.67
CA PHE A 220 4.08 8.70 7.55
C PHE A 220 5.62 8.68 7.48
N GLN A 221 6.30 8.68 8.62
CA GLN A 221 7.76 8.57 8.67
C GLN A 221 8.23 7.21 8.14
N LYS A 222 7.58 6.11 8.55
CA LYS A 222 7.98 4.75 8.18
C LYS A 222 7.56 4.36 6.76
N TYR A 223 6.34 4.74 6.38
CA TYR A 223 5.69 4.23 5.17
C TYR A 223 5.27 5.33 4.17
N GLY A 224 5.40 6.60 4.53
CA GLY A 224 4.89 7.71 3.71
C GLY A 224 3.36 7.74 3.64
N SER A 225 2.64 7.03 4.52
CA SER A 225 1.18 7.01 4.58
C SER A 225 0.65 8.16 5.44
N VAL A 226 -0.40 8.82 4.97
CA VAL A 226 -1.03 9.97 5.64
C VAL A 226 -2.39 9.62 6.27
N GLN A 227 -2.81 8.36 6.19
CA GLN A 227 -4.16 7.95 6.56
C GLN A 227 -4.52 8.28 8.01
N ALA A 228 -3.70 7.88 8.98
CA ALA A 228 -3.96 8.19 10.39
C ALA A 228 -3.90 9.70 10.70
N LEU A 229 -3.11 10.48 9.96
CA LEU A 229 -3.12 11.95 10.08
C LEU A 229 -4.44 12.53 9.54
N ASP A 230 -4.94 12.02 8.43
CA ASP A 230 -6.25 12.44 7.88
C ASP A 230 -7.39 12.12 8.86
N GLU A 231 -7.35 10.95 9.50
CA GLU A 231 -8.31 10.57 10.54
C GLU A 231 -8.23 11.49 11.79
N TYR A 232 -7.01 11.85 12.22
CA TYR A 232 -6.82 12.75 13.36
C TYR A 232 -7.28 14.19 13.07
N PHE A 233 -6.87 14.77 11.94
CA PHE A 233 -7.19 16.16 11.62
C PHE A 233 -8.63 16.32 11.10
N GLY A 234 -9.23 15.27 10.53
CA GLY A 234 -10.63 15.26 10.11
C GLY A 234 -10.98 16.43 9.19
N ASP A 235 -11.96 17.25 9.58
CA ASP A 235 -12.33 18.44 8.82
C ASP A 235 -11.24 19.51 8.88
N THR A 236 -10.45 19.55 7.81
CA THR A 236 -9.30 20.44 7.71
C THR A 236 -9.66 21.94 7.63
N ARG A 237 -10.94 22.33 7.48
CA ARG A 237 -11.36 23.74 7.37
C ARG A 237 -11.04 24.57 8.61
N ALA A 238 -10.92 23.93 9.78
CA ALA A 238 -10.57 24.60 11.04
C ALA A 238 -9.09 25.02 11.11
N TYR A 239 -8.26 24.60 10.15
CA TYR A 239 -6.82 24.79 10.18
C TYR A 239 -6.33 25.82 9.16
N SER A 240 -5.13 26.32 9.40
CA SER A 240 -4.47 27.30 8.56
C SER A 240 -4.33 26.79 7.11
N GLU A 241 -4.39 27.70 6.13
CA GLU A 241 -4.12 27.35 4.72
C GLU A 241 -2.78 26.62 4.54
N PRO A 242 -1.69 27.04 5.21
CA PRO A 242 -0.40 26.38 5.04
C PRO A 242 -0.35 24.97 5.62
N PHE A 243 -1.05 24.73 6.74
CA PHE A 243 -1.23 23.38 7.26
C PHE A 243 -1.99 22.50 6.26
N ARG A 244 -3.10 23.02 5.70
CA ARG A 244 -3.88 22.31 4.68
C ARG A 244 -3.06 21.99 3.43
N SER A 245 -2.24 22.93 2.99
CA SER A 245 -1.34 22.78 1.85
C SER A 245 -0.23 21.76 2.13
N LEU A 246 0.32 21.73 3.35
CA LEU A 246 1.24 20.67 3.80
C LEU A 246 0.58 19.30 3.80
N LEU A 247 -0.60 19.15 4.41
CA LEU A 247 -1.31 17.87 4.45
C LEU A 247 -1.67 17.40 3.03
N GLY A 248 -2.02 18.32 2.12
CA GLY A 248 -2.18 18.05 0.70
C GLY A 248 -0.91 17.54 0.01
N ALA A 249 0.24 18.16 0.26
CA ALA A 249 1.52 17.72 -0.28
C ALA A 249 1.93 16.34 0.26
N MET A 250 1.65 16.06 1.54
CA MET A 250 1.86 14.74 2.16
C MET A 250 1.02 13.66 1.46
N ARG A 251 -0.26 13.93 1.15
CA ARG A 251 -1.12 13.03 0.37
C ARG A 251 -0.59 12.77 -1.04
N SER A 252 -0.25 13.82 -1.78
CA SER A 252 0.26 13.68 -3.15
C SER A 252 1.56 12.87 -3.21
N PHE A 253 2.46 13.09 -2.25
CA PHE A 253 3.68 12.29 -2.11
C PHE A 253 3.38 10.83 -1.75
N SER A 254 2.48 10.60 -0.78
CA SER A 254 2.03 9.27 -0.37
C SER A 254 1.53 8.46 -1.56
N ASP A 255 0.65 9.06 -2.37
CA ASP A 255 0.12 8.44 -3.58
C ASP A 255 1.20 8.17 -4.62
N ALA A 256 2.11 9.12 -4.84
CA ALA A 256 3.19 8.95 -5.81
C ALA A 256 4.12 7.77 -5.45
N ILE A 257 4.46 7.59 -4.17
CA ILE A 257 5.28 6.47 -3.70
C ILE A 257 4.51 5.15 -3.74
N ARG A 258 3.27 5.14 -3.23
CA ARG A 258 2.46 3.93 -3.09
C ARG A 258 2.27 3.18 -4.41
N ILE A 259 1.96 3.88 -5.49
CA ILE A 259 1.81 3.30 -6.84
C ILE A 259 3.03 3.52 -7.73
N CYS A 260 4.17 3.95 -7.16
CA CYS A 260 5.45 4.14 -7.83
C CYS A 260 5.37 4.98 -9.12
N ARG A 261 4.76 6.17 -9.06
CA ARG A 261 4.72 7.12 -10.19
C ARG A 261 6.06 7.82 -10.37
N THR A 262 7.02 7.10 -10.93
CA THR A 262 8.42 7.51 -11.15
C THR A 262 8.57 8.89 -11.81
N SER A 263 7.63 9.31 -12.67
CA SER A 263 7.70 10.59 -13.37
C SER A 263 7.42 11.81 -12.50
N ILE A 264 6.76 11.64 -11.34
CA ILE A 264 6.34 12.76 -10.48
C ILE A 264 6.92 12.71 -9.07
N ILE A 265 7.44 11.57 -8.60
CA ILE A 265 8.00 11.42 -7.23
C ILE A 265 9.00 12.53 -6.89
N GLU A 266 9.88 12.89 -7.83
CA GLU A 266 10.86 13.96 -7.64
C GLU A 266 10.19 15.31 -7.36
N LYS A 267 9.15 15.65 -8.13
CA LYS A 267 8.37 16.89 -7.97
C LYS A 267 7.54 16.89 -6.69
N GLU A 268 6.91 15.77 -6.33
CA GLU A 268 6.12 15.68 -5.10
C GLU A 268 6.98 15.81 -3.85
N LEU A 269 8.22 15.28 -3.87
CA LEU A 269 9.18 15.49 -2.78
C LEU A 269 9.62 16.96 -2.67
N GLU A 270 9.90 17.63 -3.78
CA GLU A 270 10.19 19.08 -3.77
C GLU A 270 9.01 19.87 -3.20
N SER A 271 7.80 19.55 -3.64
CA SER A 271 6.58 20.19 -3.14
C SER A 271 6.39 19.95 -1.64
N LEU A 272 6.60 18.73 -1.17
CA LEU A 272 6.54 18.39 0.25
C LEU A 272 7.57 19.20 1.05
N GLY A 273 8.81 19.28 0.58
CA GLY A 273 9.87 20.05 1.25
C GLY A 273 9.54 21.52 1.40
N GLU A 274 8.99 22.15 0.35
CA GLU A 274 8.58 23.54 0.40
C GLU A 274 7.43 23.77 1.39
N HIS A 275 6.39 22.94 1.35
CA HIS A 275 5.25 23.11 2.27
C HIS A 275 5.63 22.83 3.73
N ILE A 276 6.54 21.90 4.00
CA ILE A 276 7.09 21.70 5.34
C ILE A 276 7.78 22.98 5.82
N ARG A 277 8.64 23.58 4.99
CA ARG A 277 9.36 24.82 5.32
C ARG A 277 8.40 25.97 5.59
N VAL A 278 7.37 26.15 4.75
CA VAL A 278 6.36 27.21 4.89
C VAL A 278 5.59 27.04 6.20
N PHE A 279 5.04 25.86 6.46
CA PHE A 279 4.26 25.57 7.67
C PHE A 279 5.10 25.72 8.95
N ARG A 280 6.34 25.24 8.94
CA ARG A 280 7.24 25.30 10.10
C ARG A 280 7.55 26.73 10.55
N ASN A 281 7.69 27.66 9.61
CA ASN A 281 8.08 29.04 9.88
C ASN A 281 6.89 29.91 10.32
N GLN A 282 5.70 29.34 10.42
CA GLN A 282 4.52 30.07 10.87
C GLN A 282 4.38 30.08 12.39
N SER A 283 3.66 31.09 12.87
CA SER A 283 3.30 31.31 14.26
C SER A 283 1.78 31.42 14.40
N GLY A 284 1.28 31.06 15.58
CA GLY A 284 -0.16 30.98 15.83
C GLY A 284 -0.80 29.69 15.30
N GLY A 285 -2.13 29.70 15.22
CA GLY A 285 -2.94 28.55 14.84
C GLY A 285 -3.44 27.73 16.05
N PRO A 286 -4.30 26.72 15.80
CA PRO A 286 -4.75 25.78 16.81
C PRO A 286 -3.59 25.06 17.51
N ILE A 287 -3.79 24.62 18.76
CA ILE A 287 -2.76 23.90 19.54
C ILE A 287 -2.26 22.64 18.82
N GLN A 288 -3.12 21.98 18.06
CA GLN A 288 -2.78 20.82 17.23
C GLN A 288 -1.72 21.16 16.17
N GLU A 289 -1.79 22.35 15.55
CA GLU A 289 -0.76 22.81 14.60
C GLU A 289 0.56 23.15 15.31
N GLU A 290 0.53 23.72 16.52
CA GLU A 290 1.75 23.97 17.29
C GLU A 290 2.47 22.67 17.63
N LEU A 291 1.73 21.66 18.10
CA LEU A 291 2.27 20.35 18.38
C LEU A 291 2.80 19.68 17.11
N PHE A 292 2.04 19.73 16.01
CA PHE A 292 2.48 19.17 14.72
C PHE A 292 3.76 19.86 14.20
N ARG A 293 3.92 21.18 14.37
CA ARG A 293 5.17 21.90 14.04
C ARG A 293 6.39 21.41 14.82
N ARG A 294 6.22 20.91 16.05
CA ARG A 294 7.33 20.31 16.82
C ARG A 294 7.72 18.94 16.26
N ILE A 295 6.73 18.16 15.85
CA ILE A 295 6.89 16.82 15.29
C ILE A 295 7.50 16.89 13.87
N ILE A 296 7.04 17.79 13.00
CA ILE A 296 7.48 17.87 11.60
C ILE A 296 8.99 18.19 11.46
N ARG A 297 9.60 18.83 12.46
CA ARG A 297 11.07 19.04 12.51
C ARG A 297 11.85 17.71 12.57
N VAL A 298 11.25 16.67 13.16
CA VAL A 298 11.83 15.32 13.14
C VAL A 298 11.77 14.76 11.72
N LEU A 299 10.63 14.96 11.05
CA LEU A 299 10.44 14.52 9.68
C LEU A 299 11.41 15.19 8.68
N GLU A 300 11.65 16.50 8.82
CA GLU A 300 12.65 17.21 8.01
C GLU A 300 14.03 16.54 8.07
N ARG A 301 14.44 16.05 9.25
CA ARG A 301 15.73 15.36 9.40
C ARG A 301 15.73 14.01 8.69
N GLU A 302 14.66 13.24 8.84
CA GLU A 302 14.50 11.91 8.24
C GLU A 302 14.43 11.96 6.71
N TYR A 303 13.76 12.97 6.17
CA TYR A 303 13.59 13.19 4.73
C TYR A 303 14.66 14.13 4.16
N GLY A 304 15.54 14.70 4.97
CA GLY A 304 16.50 15.73 4.54
C GLY A 304 17.38 15.30 3.35
N THR A 305 17.74 14.01 3.27
CA THR A 305 18.50 13.47 2.13
C THR A 305 17.75 13.51 0.80
N VAL A 306 16.42 13.44 0.80
CA VAL A 306 15.57 13.46 -0.39
C VAL A 306 14.91 14.81 -0.64
N LEU A 307 14.77 15.65 0.39
CA LEU A 307 14.27 17.03 0.29
C LEU A 307 15.37 18.05 -0.08
N GLY A 308 16.64 17.63 -0.11
CA GLY A 308 17.78 18.51 -0.38
C GLY A 308 17.85 19.08 -1.80
N SER A 309 18.59 20.18 -1.94
CA SER A 309 18.81 20.92 -3.19
C SER A 309 20.05 20.42 -3.97
N GLY A 310 20.16 19.10 -4.15
CA GLY A 310 21.22 18.47 -4.95
C GLY A 310 20.97 18.56 -6.45
N THR A 311 21.91 18.02 -7.25
CA THR A 311 21.66 17.78 -8.68
C THR A 311 20.50 16.79 -8.87
N SER A 312 19.78 16.84 -10.00
CA SER A 312 18.68 15.87 -10.26
C SER A 312 19.17 14.42 -10.21
N GLU A 313 20.42 14.16 -10.63
CA GLU A 313 21.08 12.86 -10.47
C GLU A 313 21.19 12.44 -9.01
N GLU A 314 21.83 13.27 -8.18
CA GLU A 314 22.05 12.98 -6.77
C GLU A 314 20.73 12.78 -6.04
N ARG A 315 19.73 13.61 -6.35
CA ARG A 315 18.39 13.48 -5.81
C ARG A 315 17.74 12.14 -6.18
N ARG A 316 17.81 11.72 -7.45
CA ARG A 316 17.28 10.41 -7.88
C ARG A 316 17.97 9.25 -7.17
N LEU A 317 19.30 9.31 -7.02
CA LEU A 317 20.05 8.31 -6.25
C LEU A 317 19.65 8.32 -4.77
N ASN A 318 19.43 9.49 -4.17
CA ASN A 318 18.98 9.63 -2.79
C ASN A 318 17.58 9.06 -2.59
N ILE A 319 16.67 9.25 -3.56
CA ILE A 319 15.32 8.69 -3.52
C ILE A 319 15.37 7.16 -3.60
N ILE A 320 16.18 6.58 -4.50
CA ILE A 320 16.34 5.12 -4.56
C ILE A 320 16.90 4.59 -3.24
N ALA A 321 17.95 5.22 -2.70
CA ALA A 321 18.53 4.84 -1.40
C ALA A 321 17.51 4.98 -0.25
N TRP A 322 16.66 6.01 -0.29
CA TRP A 322 15.58 6.20 0.67
C TRP A 322 14.54 5.08 0.58
N CYS A 323 14.11 4.69 -0.63
CA CYS A 323 13.21 3.54 -0.80
C CYS A 323 13.80 2.26 -0.20
N LEU A 324 15.10 1.99 -0.38
CA LEU A 324 15.76 0.84 0.26
C LEU A 324 15.73 0.91 1.78
N ARG A 325 16.04 2.08 2.38
CA ARG A 325 15.97 2.27 3.84
C ARG A 325 14.55 2.07 4.38
N LYS A 326 13.52 2.44 3.61
CA LYS A 326 12.10 2.26 3.96
C LYS A 326 11.53 0.89 3.59
N LYS A 327 12.36 -0.06 3.14
CA LYS A 327 11.96 -1.42 2.73
C LYS A 327 11.00 -1.46 1.52
N PHE A 328 11.05 -0.43 0.68
CA PHE A 328 10.34 -0.32 -0.59
C PHE A 328 11.18 -0.89 -1.74
N LEU A 329 11.55 -2.17 -1.62
CA LEU A 329 12.48 -2.83 -2.56
C LEU A 329 11.95 -2.82 -4.00
N GLN A 330 10.65 -3.08 -4.19
CA GLN A 330 10.04 -3.10 -5.52
C GLN A 330 10.04 -1.70 -6.17
N GLN A 331 9.74 -0.67 -5.39
CA GLN A 331 9.83 0.72 -5.84
C GLN A 331 11.28 1.09 -6.16
N ALA A 332 12.24 0.73 -5.29
CA ALA A 332 13.66 0.97 -5.52
C ALA A 332 14.15 0.34 -6.84
N MET A 333 13.82 -0.93 -7.09
CA MET A 333 14.14 -1.60 -8.36
C MET A 333 13.49 -0.92 -9.56
N THR A 334 12.23 -0.50 -9.44
CA THR A 334 11.51 0.19 -10.52
C THR A 334 12.21 1.51 -10.87
N LEU A 335 12.51 2.32 -9.85
CA LEU A 335 13.28 3.56 -9.99
C LEU A 335 14.67 3.31 -10.57
N CYS A 336 15.38 2.25 -10.16
CA CYS A 336 16.64 1.85 -10.79
C CYS A 336 16.46 1.61 -12.30
N THR A 337 15.45 0.83 -12.68
CA THR A 337 15.24 0.49 -14.11
C THR A 337 14.88 1.68 -14.98
N GLU A 338 14.31 2.73 -14.40
CA GLU A 338 13.84 3.91 -15.12
C GLU A 338 14.82 5.09 -15.11
N TRP A 339 15.45 5.36 -13.97
CA TRP A 339 16.31 6.54 -13.81
C TRP A 339 17.79 6.26 -14.09
N ILE A 340 18.31 5.06 -13.78
CA ILE A 340 19.74 4.78 -13.92
C ILE A 340 20.24 4.88 -15.37
N PRO A 341 19.50 4.46 -16.41
CA PRO A 341 19.99 4.61 -17.80
C PRO A 341 20.27 6.06 -18.18
N GLN A 342 19.46 6.99 -17.67
CA GLN A 342 19.71 8.43 -17.83
C GLN A 342 21.00 8.83 -17.12
N ILE A 343 21.19 8.39 -15.86
CA ILE A 343 22.40 8.67 -15.06
C ILE A 343 23.66 8.12 -15.74
N ILE A 344 23.63 6.89 -16.27
CA ILE A 344 24.74 6.27 -17.01
C ILE A 344 25.14 7.11 -18.23
N VAL A 345 24.15 7.61 -18.97
CA VAL A 345 24.38 8.43 -20.16
C VAL A 345 24.91 9.82 -19.78
N ASP A 346 24.31 10.47 -18.78
CA ASP A 346 24.69 11.83 -18.36
C ASP A 346 26.08 11.86 -17.73
N LYS A 347 26.44 10.83 -16.95
CA LYS A 347 27.79 10.62 -16.43
C LYS A 347 28.80 10.23 -17.50
N ARG A 348 28.39 9.99 -18.75
CA ARG A 348 29.25 9.48 -19.83
C ARG A 348 29.93 8.14 -19.51
N ILE A 349 29.32 7.35 -18.62
CA ILE A 349 29.72 5.95 -18.36
C ILE A 349 29.48 5.14 -19.63
N CYS A 350 28.30 5.24 -20.22
CA CYS A 350 27.99 4.72 -21.55
C CYS A 350 27.03 5.68 -22.25
N TYR A 351 27.47 6.31 -23.33
CA TYR A 351 26.70 7.32 -24.06
C TYR A 351 26.87 7.15 -25.57
N THR A 352 26.12 7.94 -26.33
CA THR A 352 26.24 8.01 -27.78
C THR A 352 26.23 9.47 -28.23
N GLU A 353 27.04 9.77 -29.23
CA GLU A 353 27.01 11.03 -29.99
C GLU A 353 26.48 10.79 -31.41
N ASP A 354 26.07 9.55 -31.72
CA ASP A 354 25.47 9.19 -33.00
C ASP A 354 24.00 9.65 -33.05
N ILE A 355 23.77 10.69 -33.85
CA ILE A 355 22.45 11.29 -34.05
C ILE A 355 21.43 10.28 -34.60
N PHE A 356 21.83 9.34 -35.44
CA PHE A 356 20.95 8.31 -35.99
C PHE A 356 20.57 7.29 -34.93
N ALA A 357 21.52 6.87 -34.08
CA ALA A 357 21.24 6.01 -32.94
C ALA A 357 20.26 6.67 -31.96
N MET A 358 20.50 7.95 -31.61
CA MET A 358 19.60 8.74 -30.76
C MET A 358 18.20 8.87 -31.37
N ARG A 359 18.09 9.18 -32.67
CA ARG A 359 16.80 9.28 -33.37
C ARG A 359 16.06 7.94 -33.40
N SER A 360 16.77 6.85 -33.67
CA SER A 360 16.21 5.49 -33.67
C SER A 360 15.67 5.13 -32.29
N CYS A 361 16.44 5.36 -31.23
CA CYS A 361 16.01 5.11 -29.86
C CYS A 361 14.81 5.99 -29.46
N ARG A 362 14.80 7.28 -29.82
CA ARG A 362 13.65 8.18 -29.59
C ARG A 362 12.39 7.72 -30.32
N LYS A 363 12.52 7.16 -31.53
CA LYS A 363 11.38 6.62 -32.27
C LYS A 363 10.80 5.38 -31.59
N LYS A 364 11.65 4.46 -31.14
CA LYS A 364 11.23 3.24 -30.41
C LYS A 364 10.64 3.57 -29.03
N ALA A 365 11.24 4.53 -28.32
CA ALA A 365 10.79 5.02 -27.01
C ALA A 365 9.32 5.46 -26.99
N LYS A 366 8.83 6.08 -28.09
CA LYS A 366 7.43 6.48 -28.21
C LYS A 366 6.45 5.31 -28.15
N SER A 367 6.84 4.14 -28.64
CA SER A 367 6.00 2.93 -28.60
C SER A 367 6.16 2.10 -27.32
N SER A 368 7.26 2.27 -26.59
CA SER A 368 7.61 1.42 -25.43
C SER A 368 7.42 2.09 -24.06
N LEU A 369 6.94 3.34 -24.01
CA LEU A 369 6.81 4.15 -22.78
C LEU A 369 8.12 4.27 -21.98
N ARG A 370 9.27 4.20 -22.66
CA ARG A 370 10.61 4.36 -22.07
C ARG A 370 11.26 5.66 -22.51
N SER A 371 12.27 6.12 -21.78
CA SER A 371 13.18 7.15 -22.27
C SER A 371 14.04 6.61 -23.41
N TRP A 372 14.61 7.51 -24.23
CA TRP A 372 15.49 7.08 -25.30
C TRP A 372 16.79 6.48 -24.76
N GLN A 373 17.25 6.91 -23.58
CA GLN A 373 18.41 6.36 -22.88
C GLN A 373 18.13 4.93 -22.41
N GLN A 374 16.94 4.67 -21.89
CA GLN A 374 16.51 3.31 -21.60
C GLN A 374 16.51 2.44 -22.86
N GLU A 375 15.97 2.93 -23.99
CA GLU A 375 16.02 2.17 -25.25
C GLU A 375 17.46 1.94 -25.74
N PHE A 376 18.33 2.94 -25.61
CA PHE A 376 19.72 2.85 -25.98
C PHE A 376 20.46 1.78 -25.18
N ILE A 377 20.32 1.81 -23.85
CA ILE A 377 20.97 0.85 -22.96
C ILE A 377 20.34 -0.54 -23.07
N ILE A 378 19.01 -0.66 -23.07
CA ILE A 378 18.33 -1.96 -22.96
C ILE A 378 18.24 -2.72 -24.29
N SER A 379 17.86 -2.02 -25.37
CA SER A 379 17.30 -2.68 -26.57
C SER A 379 18.03 -2.36 -27.86
N HIS A 380 18.92 -1.36 -27.88
CA HIS A 380 19.60 -0.98 -29.11
C HIS A 380 20.63 -2.05 -29.48
N ASP A 381 20.44 -2.67 -30.65
CA ASP A 381 21.42 -3.49 -31.32
C ASP A 381 21.69 -2.85 -32.69
N SER A 382 22.96 -2.88 -33.08
CA SER A 382 23.45 -2.44 -34.38
C SER A 382 23.12 -3.42 -35.52
N THR A 383 22.73 -4.65 -35.17
CA THR A 383 22.31 -5.69 -36.10
C THR A 383 20.85 -6.06 -35.85
N ASN A 384 20.00 -6.07 -36.88
CA ASN A 384 18.65 -6.66 -36.78
C ASN A 384 18.78 -8.19 -36.70
N SER A 385 19.26 -8.70 -35.57
CA SER A 385 19.28 -10.13 -35.29
C SER A 385 17.83 -10.58 -35.06
N GLN A 386 17.31 -11.40 -35.98
CA GLN A 386 16.04 -12.10 -35.77
C GLN A 386 16.23 -13.03 -34.58
N LYS A 387 15.48 -12.81 -33.48
CA LYS A 387 15.46 -13.74 -32.36
C LYS A 387 14.93 -15.08 -32.85
N GLU A 388 15.65 -16.16 -32.58
CA GLU A 388 15.11 -17.52 -32.71
C GLU A 388 13.92 -17.66 -31.74
N GLU A 389 12.73 -17.92 -32.27
CA GLU A 389 11.55 -18.18 -31.45
C GLU A 389 11.66 -19.59 -30.84
N LYS A 390 11.67 -19.63 -29.50
CA LYS A 390 11.62 -20.89 -28.74
C LYS A 390 10.36 -21.67 -29.10
N ILE A 391 10.48 -23.00 -29.13
CA ILE A 391 9.35 -23.91 -29.37
C ILE A 391 8.36 -23.78 -28.20
N PRO A 392 7.07 -23.50 -28.44
CA PRO A 392 6.08 -23.19 -27.40
C PRO A 392 5.45 -24.45 -26.79
N TYR A 393 6.23 -25.22 -26.03
CA TYR A 393 5.68 -26.32 -25.23
C TYR A 393 4.74 -25.80 -24.13
N GLY A 394 3.69 -26.56 -23.83
CA GLY A 394 2.65 -26.25 -22.85
C GLY A 394 1.40 -25.56 -23.42
N ASP A 395 1.48 -24.97 -24.61
CA ASP A 395 0.36 -24.26 -25.26
C ASP A 395 0.12 -24.83 -26.67
N ALA A 396 -0.97 -25.59 -26.84
CA ALA A 396 -1.25 -26.22 -28.13
C ALA A 396 -1.64 -25.21 -29.21
N GLY A 397 -2.23 -24.05 -28.85
CA GLY A 397 -2.59 -23.00 -29.80
C GLY A 397 -1.37 -22.30 -30.39
N ASP A 398 -0.41 -21.94 -29.55
CA ASP A 398 0.88 -21.39 -29.97
C ASP A 398 1.70 -22.42 -30.74
N MET A 399 1.74 -23.68 -30.28
CA MET A 399 2.40 -24.78 -31.02
C MET A 399 1.80 -24.98 -32.40
N PHE A 400 0.48 -24.97 -32.53
CA PHE A 400 -0.22 -25.11 -33.82
C PHE A 400 0.19 -24.00 -34.81
N ARG A 401 0.26 -22.75 -34.33
CA ARG A 401 0.70 -21.60 -35.14
C ARG A 401 2.19 -21.65 -35.46
N TYR A 402 3.02 -22.07 -34.51
CA TYR A 402 4.47 -22.25 -34.69
C TYR A 402 4.78 -23.29 -35.78
N ILE A 403 4.07 -24.43 -35.76
CA ILE A 403 4.19 -25.47 -36.80
C ILE A 403 3.89 -24.90 -38.19
N LEU A 404 2.82 -24.11 -38.34
CA LEU A 404 2.48 -23.47 -39.61
C LEU A 404 3.54 -22.46 -40.04
N LYS A 405 3.94 -21.57 -39.12
CA LYS A 405 4.88 -20.48 -39.35
C LYS A 405 6.24 -20.98 -39.85
N TYR A 406 6.75 -22.04 -39.22
CA TYR A 406 8.08 -22.58 -39.50
C TYR A 406 8.07 -23.90 -40.28
N ASN A 407 6.89 -24.38 -40.71
CA ASN A 407 6.71 -25.65 -41.42
C ASN A 407 7.32 -26.86 -40.69
N ARG A 408 7.20 -26.89 -39.35
CA ARG A 408 7.77 -27.92 -38.46
C ARG A 408 6.83 -29.11 -38.26
N ASN A 409 6.63 -29.88 -39.34
CA ASN A 409 5.72 -31.04 -39.33
C ASN A 409 6.09 -32.12 -38.30
N ASP A 410 7.36 -32.17 -37.91
CA ASP A 410 7.88 -33.04 -36.85
C ASP A 410 7.24 -32.75 -35.48
N LEU A 411 6.82 -31.50 -35.21
CA LEU A 411 6.21 -31.11 -33.95
C LEU A 411 4.70 -31.37 -33.89
N ILE A 412 4.06 -31.86 -34.96
CA ILE A 412 2.62 -32.19 -34.93
C ILE A 412 2.33 -33.28 -33.88
N ALA A 413 3.29 -34.19 -33.64
CA ALA A 413 3.16 -35.25 -32.66
C ALA A 413 2.93 -34.73 -31.22
N GLU A 414 3.37 -33.51 -30.92
CA GLU A 414 3.25 -32.83 -29.62
C GLU A 414 1.84 -32.29 -29.35
N LEU A 415 1.01 -32.14 -30.37
CA LEU A 415 -0.36 -31.67 -30.21
C LEU A 415 -1.31 -32.80 -29.74
N PRO A 416 -2.41 -32.47 -29.04
CA PRO A 416 -3.53 -33.39 -28.83
C PRO A 416 -4.01 -34.06 -30.14
N GLU A 417 -4.38 -35.34 -30.08
CA GLU A 417 -4.67 -36.18 -31.27
C GLU A 417 -5.70 -35.57 -32.25
N ASP A 418 -6.68 -34.88 -31.70
CA ASP A 418 -7.72 -34.19 -32.45
C ASP A 418 -7.23 -32.92 -33.17
N LEU A 419 -6.19 -32.26 -32.67
CA LEU A 419 -5.51 -31.15 -33.35
C LEU A 419 -4.49 -31.64 -34.39
N GLN A 420 -3.97 -32.86 -34.26
CA GLN A 420 -3.07 -33.45 -35.25
C GLN A 420 -3.78 -33.70 -36.59
N LYS A 421 -5.01 -34.21 -36.55
CA LYS A 421 -5.78 -34.61 -37.74
C LYS A 421 -5.97 -33.44 -38.74
N PRO A 422 -6.41 -32.23 -38.33
CA PRO A 422 -6.51 -31.08 -39.22
C PRO A 422 -5.18 -30.67 -39.86
N LEU A 423 -4.07 -30.67 -39.11
CA LEU A 423 -2.75 -30.30 -39.63
C LEU A 423 -2.21 -31.34 -40.60
N HIS A 424 -2.28 -32.64 -40.26
CA HIS A 424 -1.87 -33.69 -41.19
C HIS A 424 -2.67 -33.65 -42.48
N SER A 425 -4.00 -33.47 -42.39
CA SER A 425 -4.86 -33.35 -43.55
C SER A 425 -4.50 -32.14 -44.42
N PHE A 426 -4.24 -30.99 -43.79
CA PHE A 426 -3.81 -29.76 -44.47
C PHE A 426 -2.45 -29.92 -45.14
N PHE A 427 -1.42 -30.38 -44.42
CA PHE A 427 -0.07 -30.54 -44.96
C PHE A 427 0.00 -31.63 -46.03
N HIS A 428 -0.75 -32.72 -45.91
CA HIS A 428 -0.85 -33.72 -46.97
C HIS A 428 -1.42 -33.11 -48.26
N ALA A 429 -2.54 -32.39 -48.17
CA ALA A 429 -3.13 -31.71 -49.32
C ALA A 429 -2.19 -30.65 -49.89
N TYR A 430 -1.52 -29.89 -49.03
CA TYR A 430 -0.56 -28.86 -49.41
C TYR A 430 0.63 -29.45 -50.18
N ASN A 431 1.28 -30.46 -49.59
CA ASN A 431 2.47 -31.12 -50.14
C ASN A 431 2.18 -31.88 -51.44
N SER A 432 1.00 -32.51 -51.57
CA SER A 432 0.59 -33.21 -52.80
C SER A 432 0.56 -32.29 -54.03
N LYS A 433 0.43 -30.98 -53.82
CA LYS A 433 0.37 -29.95 -54.87
C LYS A 433 1.62 -29.09 -54.95
N LEU A 434 2.53 -29.20 -53.98
CA LEU A 434 3.70 -28.33 -53.88
C LEU A 434 4.58 -28.43 -55.13
N GLY A 435 4.85 -29.63 -55.65
CA GLY A 435 5.67 -29.82 -56.85
C GLY A 435 5.13 -29.13 -58.12
N VAL A 436 3.80 -28.96 -58.21
CA VAL A 436 3.15 -28.34 -59.39
C VAL A 436 2.90 -26.85 -59.20
N TYR A 437 2.62 -26.42 -57.96
CA TYR A 437 2.14 -25.07 -57.67
C TYR A 437 3.14 -24.20 -56.90
N ALA A 438 4.28 -24.70 -56.44
CA ALA A 438 5.20 -23.98 -55.52
C ALA A 438 5.47 -22.50 -55.89
N ASN A 439 5.75 -22.23 -57.17
CA ASN A 439 6.09 -20.90 -57.67
C ASN A 439 4.90 -20.18 -58.35
N LYS A 440 3.70 -20.77 -58.29
CA LYS A 440 2.48 -20.14 -58.79
C LYS A 440 1.96 -19.12 -57.78
N ASP A 441 1.49 -18.00 -58.30
CA ASP A 441 0.92 -16.92 -57.48
C ASP A 441 -0.56 -17.21 -57.28
N ILE A 442 -0.97 -17.44 -56.04
CA ILE A 442 -2.35 -17.85 -55.77
C ILE A 442 -3.36 -16.77 -56.15
N LEU A 443 -2.94 -15.50 -56.27
CA LEU A 443 -3.79 -14.40 -56.73
C LEU A 443 -4.09 -14.46 -58.24
N LEU A 444 -3.18 -15.04 -59.02
CA LEU A 444 -3.24 -15.10 -60.47
C LEU A 444 -3.68 -16.49 -60.95
N ASP A 445 -3.26 -17.53 -60.24
CA ASP A 445 -3.50 -18.92 -60.59
C ASP A 445 -4.61 -19.53 -59.72
N SER A 446 -5.55 -20.24 -60.37
CA SER A 446 -6.55 -21.05 -59.66
C SER A 446 -5.91 -22.34 -59.15
N ILE A 447 -6.00 -22.58 -57.84
CA ILE A 447 -5.56 -23.81 -57.19
C ILE A 447 -6.79 -24.60 -56.77
N ASN A 448 -7.02 -25.73 -57.44
CA ASN A 448 -8.11 -26.63 -57.10
C ASN A 448 -7.68 -27.56 -55.97
N THR A 449 -8.41 -27.59 -54.86
CA THR A 449 -8.20 -28.53 -53.76
C THR A 449 -9.53 -28.98 -53.17
N ASN A 450 -9.61 -30.28 -52.86
CA ASN A 450 -10.77 -30.87 -52.16
C ASN A 450 -10.62 -30.76 -50.63
N ASN A 451 -9.45 -30.33 -50.14
CA ASN A 451 -9.24 -30.13 -48.71
C ASN A 451 -9.86 -28.80 -48.25
N ALA A 452 -10.84 -28.88 -47.35
CA ALA A 452 -11.59 -27.72 -46.89
C ALA A 452 -10.71 -26.66 -46.20
N SER A 453 -9.73 -27.09 -45.38
CA SER A 453 -8.82 -26.18 -44.67
C SER A 453 -7.87 -25.45 -45.62
N LEU A 454 -7.29 -26.14 -46.61
CA LEU A 454 -6.43 -25.52 -47.62
C LEU A 454 -7.21 -24.55 -48.52
N ARG A 455 -8.45 -24.89 -48.88
CA ARG A 455 -9.34 -23.98 -49.62
C ARG A 455 -9.63 -22.70 -48.81
N ARG A 456 -10.07 -22.85 -47.55
CA ARG A 456 -10.33 -21.71 -46.65
C ARG A 456 -9.09 -20.86 -46.41
N ALA A 457 -7.91 -21.48 -46.29
CA ALA A 457 -6.64 -20.78 -46.18
C ALA A 457 -6.37 -19.90 -47.41
N ILE A 458 -6.47 -20.46 -48.61
CA ILE A 458 -6.27 -19.74 -49.88
C ILE A 458 -7.27 -18.58 -49.98
N ASP A 459 -8.55 -18.83 -49.70
CA ASP A 459 -9.61 -17.80 -49.76
C ASP A 459 -9.37 -16.67 -48.75
N GLN A 460 -8.97 -17.01 -47.52
CA GLN A 460 -8.67 -16.01 -46.49
C GLN A 460 -7.45 -15.18 -46.86
N LEU A 461 -6.38 -15.79 -47.38
CA LEU A 461 -5.19 -15.06 -47.82
C LEU A 461 -5.49 -14.16 -49.03
N LYS A 462 -6.31 -14.62 -50.00
CA LYS A 462 -6.82 -13.80 -51.10
C LYS A 462 -7.62 -12.61 -50.61
N LYS A 463 -8.49 -12.83 -49.62
CA LYS A 463 -9.30 -11.77 -49.00
C LYS A 463 -8.40 -10.73 -48.31
N SER A 464 -7.41 -11.16 -47.53
CA SER A 464 -6.44 -10.28 -46.88
C SER A 464 -5.62 -9.48 -47.91
N ALA A 465 -5.16 -10.12 -48.98
CA ALA A 465 -4.43 -9.45 -50.06
C ALA A 465 -5.28 -8.38 -50.77
N LYS A 466 -6.57 -8.66 -51.03
CA LYS A 466 -7.51 -7.69 -51.61
C LYS A 466 -7.69 -6.46 -50.70
N GLN A 467 -7.80 -6.67 -49.39
CA GLN A 467 -7.90 -5.58 -48.41
C GLN A 467 -6.63 -4.70 -48.38
N GLN A 468 -5.46 -5.32 -48.59
CA GLN A 468 -4.17 -4.63 -48.65
C GLN A 468 -3.82 -4.08 -50.03
N LYS A 469 -4.74 -4.15 -51.02
CA LYS A 469 -4.51 -3.77 -52.42
C LYS A 469 -3.31 -4.49 -53.06
N GLN A 470 -2.98 -5.69 -52.59
CA GLN A 470 -1.92 -6.52 -53.16
C GLN A 470 -2.44 -7.26 -54.39
N VAL A 471 -1.72 -7.12 -55.52
CA VAL A 471 -2.14 -7.65 -56.82
C VAL A 471 -1.31 -8.85 -57.29
N LYS A 472 -0.13 -9.09 -56.69
CA LYS A 472 0.77 -10.22 -56.98
C LYS A 472 1.74 -10.49 -55.82
N GLY A 473 2.50 -11.58 -55.91
CA GLY A 473 3.58 -11.96 -54.99
C GLY A 473 3.16 -12.92 -53.87
N LEU A 474 2.00 -13.58 -53.98
CA LEU A 474 1.51 -14.51 -52.96
C LEU A 474 1.68 -15.96 -53.44
N PHE A 475 2.91 -16.45 -53.36
CA PHE A 475 3.26 -17.78 -53.87
C PHE A 475 2.68 -18.91 -53.02
N TYR A 476 2.28 -20.00 -53.68
CA TYR A 476 1.73 -21.19 -53.02
C TYR A 476 2.64 -21.73 -51.92
N ARG A 477 3.97 -21.75 -52.15
CA ARG A 477 4.95 -22.25 -51.19
C ARG A 477 4.97 -21.51 -49.84
N LEU A 478 4.44 -20.28 -49.80
CA LEU A 478 4.42 -19.44 -48.61
C LEU A 478 3.11 -19.57 -47.82
N ILE A 479 2.16 -20.41 -48.25
CA ILE A 479 0.86 -20.53 -47.58
C ILE A 479 1.01 -20.89 -46.09
N PRO A 480 1.74 -21.95 -45.68
CA PRO A 480 1.83 -22.32 -44.27
C PRO A 480 2.41 -21.18 -43.40
N GLU A 481 3.52 -20.59 -43.85
CA GLU A 481 4.17 -19.48 -43.16
C GLU A 481 3.20 -18.30 -42.97
N ARG A 482 2.50 -17.91 -44.04
CA ARG A 482 1.52 -16.80 -44.01
C ARG A 482 0.35 -17.09 -43.08
N LEU A 483 -0.08 -18.35 -42.96
CA LEU A 483 -1.10 -18.75 -42.01
C LEU A 483 -0.62 -18.63 -40.56
N GLY A 484 0.65 -18.98 -40.30
CA GLY A 484 1.26 -18.85 -38.97
C GLY A 484 1.36 -17.41 -38.47
N PHE A 485 1.32 -16.42 -39.36
CA PHE A 485 1.28 -14.99 -39.03
C PHE A 485 -0.13 -14.39 -38.89
N LEU A 486 -1.20 -15.17 -39.11
CA LEU A 486 -2.57 -14.70 -38.91
C LEU A 486 -2.92 -14.66 -37.41
N SER A 487 -3.95 -13.89 -37.07
CA SER A 487 -4.51 -13.93 -35.72
C SER A 487 -5.08 -15.31 -35.39
N GLU A 488 -5.01 -15.69 -34.13
CA GLU A 488 -5.48 -16.99 -33.63
C GLU A 488 -6.92 -17.30 -34.05
N ALA A 489 -7.82 -16.30 -33.96
CA ALA A 489 -9.21 -16.44 -34.39
C ALA A 489 -9.36 -16.79 -35.89
N LEU A 490 -8.50 -16.24 -36.75
CA LEU A 490 -8.52 -16.56 -38.19
C LEU A 490 -7.99 -17.97 -38.45
N VAL A 491 -6.93 -18.38 -37.74
CA VAL A 491 -6.39 -19.74 -37.83
C VAL A 491 -7.46 -20.75 -37.41
N MET A 492 -8.12 -20.53 -36.27
CA MET A 492 -9.23 -21.38 -35.82
C MET A 492 -10.33 -21.51 -36.86
N LYS A 493 -10.76 -20.39 -37.46
CA LYS A 493 -11.80 -20.38 -38.49
C LYS A 493 -11.38 -21.19 -39.73
N ILE A 494 -10.12 -21.11 -40.14
CA ILE A 494 -9.59 -21.86 -41.29
C ILE A 494 -9.59 -23.36 -41.00
N PHE A 495 -9.23 -23.77 -39.79
CA PHE A 495 -9.14 -25.18 -39.40
C PHE A 495 -10.44 -25.73 -38.78
N SER A 496 -11.47 -24.90 -38.61
CA SER A 496 -12.73 -25.24 -37.92
C SER A 496 -12.52 -25.74 -36.49
N LEU A 497 -11.62 -25.07 -35.76
CA LEU A 497 -11.31 -25.37 -34.36
C LEU A 497 -12.11 -24.45 -33.43
N SER A 498 -12.45 -24.97 -32.24
CA SER A 498 -13.03 -24.19 -31.15
C SER A 498 -11.95 -23.69 -30.18
N ALA A 499 -12.29 -22.71 -29.35
CA ALA A 499 -11.38 -22.22 -28.30
C ALA A 499 -11.03 -23.33 -27.28
N ALA A 500 -11.97 -24.24 -27.00
CA ALA A 500 -11.74 -25.39 -26.12
C ALA A 500 -10.74 -26.40 -26.69
N ASP A 501 -10.56 -26.43 -28.02
CA ASP A 501 -9.65 -27.37 -28.66
C ASP A 501 -8.18 -26.99 -28.44
N ILE A 502 -7.88 -25.68 -28.48
CA ILE A 502 -6.50 -25.19 -28.33
C ILE A 502 -6.11 -24.85 -26.89
N ALA A 503 -7.08 -24.70 -25.98
CA ALA A 503 -6.83 -24.44 -24.56
C ALA A 503 -6.20 -25.64 -23.84
N ARG A 504 -6.05 -26.77 -24.53
CA ARG A 504 -5.42 -27.98 -24.02
C ARG A 504 -3.90 -27.87 -24.14
N PRO A 505 -3.13 -28.39 -23.18
CA PRO A 505 -1.68 -28.37 -23.25
C PRO A 505 -1.16 -29.29 -24.36
N THR A 506 0.08 -29.04 -24.81
CA THR A 506 0.83 -30.02 -25.61
C THR A 506 1.17 -31.26 -24.78
N LYS A 507 1.49 -32.38 -25.44
CA LYS A 507 1.87 -33.64 -24.77
C LYS A 507 3.11 -33.47 -23.88
N THR A 508 4.10 -32.71 -24.37
CA THR A 508 5.22 -32.26 -23.55
C THR A 508 4.82 -30.99 -22.80
N SER A 509 4.86 -31.03 -21.46
CA SER A 509 4.65 -29.84 -20.63
C SER A 509 5.72 -28.79 -20.87
N ALA A 510 5.38 -27.51 -20.65
CA ALA A 510 6.39 -26.45 -20.63
C ALA A 510 7.50 -26.81 -19.62
N PRO A 511 8.79 -26.73 -20.01
CA PRO A 511 9.87 -27.00 -19.07
C PRO A 511 9.77 -26.01 -17.91
N GLN A 512 9.63 -26.50 -16.68
CA GLN A 512 9.76 -25.68 -15.49
C GLN A 512 11.26 -25.51 -15.22
N PRO A 513 11.80 -24.29 -15.38
CA PRO A 513 13.23 -24.08 -15.18
C PRO A 513 13.57 -24.25 -13.70
N THR A 514 14.63 -25.01 -13.42
CA THR A 514 15.24 -25.05 -12.08
C THR A 514 15.87 -23.70 -11.74
N VAL A 515 16.24 -23.48 -10.47
CA VAL A 515 16.98 -22.26 -10.06
C VAL A 515 18.31 -22.16 -10.82
N GLU A 516 18.96 -23.28 -11.07
CA GLU A 516 20.17 -23.39 -11.88
C GLU A 516 19.91 -23.01 -13.34
N ASP A 517 18.81 -23.48 -13.94
CA ASP A 517 18.43 -23.11 -15.31
C ASP A 517 18.13 -21.61 -15.43
N LEU A 518 17.45 -21.02 -14.45
CA LEU A 518 17.18 -19.58 -14.41
C LEU A 518 18.46 -18.76 -14.32
N ARG A 519 19.44 -19.22 -13.52
CA ARG A 519 20.77 -18.59 -13.43
C ARG A 519 21.53 -18.73 -14.75
N ALA A 520 21.56 -19.91 -15.35
CA ALA A 520 22.22 -20.14 -16.63
C ALA A 520 21.61 -19.28 -17.75
N GLN A 521 20.27 -19.21 -17.82
CA GLN A 521 19.56 -18.35 -18.77
C GLN A 521 19.86 -16.86 -18.57
N ARG A 522 20.02 -16.41 -17.31
CA ARG A 522 20.41 -15.03 -17.01
C ARG A 522 21.82 -14.74 -17.50
N GLU A 523 22.78 -15.64 -17.26
CA GLU A 523 24.15 -15.49 -17.75
C GLU A 523 24.21 -15.51 -19.28
N GLU A 524 23.43 -16.37 -19.94
CA GLU A 524 23.32 -16.40 -21.40
C GLU A 524 22.76 -15.08 -21.96
N LYS A 525 21.68 -14.55 -21.35
CA LYS A 525 21.13 -13.25 -21.72
C LYS A 525 22.16 -12.13 -21.55
N TRP A 526 22.92 -12.14 -20.46
CA TRP A 526 23.99 -11.17 -20.26
C TRP A 526 25.08 -11.32 -21.30
N ALA A 527 25.58 -12.54 -21.56
CA ALA A 527 26.65 -12.77 -22.53
C ALA A 527 26.27 -12.28 -23.93
N ASN A 528 25.03 -12.54 -24.36
CA ASN A 528 24.50 -12.00 -25.60
C ASN A 528 24.48 -10.47 -25.60
N ARG A 529 24.00 -9.86 -24.51
CA ARG A 529 23.93 -8.39 -24.41
C ARG A 529 25.31 -7.73 -24.30
N GLU A 530 26.25 -8.36 -23.61
CA GLU A 530 27.64 -7.92 -23.51
C GLU A 530 28.31 -7.94 -24.88
N ALA A 531 28.08 -8.99 -25.67
CA ALA A 531 28.57 -9.07 -27.04
C ALA A 531 28.04 -7.90 -27.89
N ASP A 532 26.76 -7.53 -27.74
CA ASP A 532 26.19 -6.35 -28.41
C ASP A 532 26.92 -5.06 -27.99
N TYR A 533 27.11 -4.84 -26.69
CA TYR A 533 27.80 -3.65 -26.19
C TYR A 533 29.23 -3.58 -26.71
N ARG A 534 29.98 -4.69 -26.70
CA ARG A 534 31.34 -4.74 -27.25
C ARG A 534 31.36 -4.41 -28.74
N ARG A 535 30.37 -4.86 -29.52
CA ARG A 535 30.22 -4.44 -30.93
C ARG A 535 29.95 -2.93 -31.05
N MET A 536 29.08 -2.39 -30.21
CA MET A 536 28.77 -0.95 -30.20
C MET A 536 29.95 -0.06 -29.79
N PHE A 537 30.89 -0.58 -28.99
CA PHE A 537 32.15 0.09 -28.65
C PHE A 537 33.23 -0.01 -29.74
N SER A 538 33.13 -1.00 -30.65
CA SER A 538 34.16 -1.25 -31.66
C SER A 538 34.29 -0.09 -32.65
N ASP A 539 35.51 0.19 -33.09
CA ASP A 539 35.80 1.33 -33.99
C ASP A 539 35.05 1.26 -35.32
N SER A 540 34.78 0.05 -35.83
CA SER A 540 34.04 -0.18 -37.07
C SER A 540 32.56 0.23 -37.01
N ASN A 541 32.00 0.32 -35.81
CA ASN A 541 30.57 0.60 -35.59
C ASN A 541 30.37 1.38 -34.28
N ARG A 542 31.21 2.40 -34.08
CA ARG A 542 31.36 3.15 -32.82
C ARG A 542 30.13 4.01 -32.52
N ILE A 543 29.08 3.33 -32.10
CA ILE A 543 27.79 3.89 -31.70
C ILE A 543 27.81 4.22 -30.20
N MET A 544 28.49 3.41 -29.38
CA MET A 544 28.66 3.64 -27.95
C MET A 544 30.06 4.20 -27.64
N ARG A 545 30.10 5.16 -26.71
CA ARG A 545 31.30 5.80 -26.18
C ARG A 545 31.28 5.71 -24.65
N SER A 546 32.45 5.76 -24.05
CA SER A 546 32.65 5.80 -22.60
C SER A 546 33.84 6.70 -22.28
N ASP A 547 33.75 7.44 -21.18
CA ASP A 547 34.89 8.15 -20.58
C ASP A 547 35.70 7.22 -19.64
N LEU A 548 35.25 5.96 -19.45
CA LEU A 548 35.92 4.89 -18.72
C LEU A 548 36.53 3.86 -19.69
N PRO A 549 37.49 3.04 -19.23
CA PRO A 549 37.88 1.83 -19.95
C PRO A 549 36.66 0.94 -20.25
N PRO A 550 36.57 0.31 -21.45
CA PRO A 550 35.38 -0.45 -21.86
C PRO A 550 34.93 -1.51 -20.86
N ASP A 551 35.85 -2.24 -20.23
CA ASP A 551 35.50 -3.28 -19.25
C ASP A 551 34.93 -2.71 -17.94
N GLU A 552 35.38 -1.52 -17.52
CA GLU A 552 34.79 -0.81 -16.38
C GLU A 552 33.38 -0.31 -16.69
N ALA A 553 33.17 0.22 -17.89
CA ALA A 553 31.87 0.65 -18.38
C ALA A 553 30.88 -0.54 -18.45
N LEU A 554 31.33 -1.69 -18.96
CA LEU A 554 30.56 -2.93 -18.98
C LEU A 554 30.20 -3.41 -17.57
N ALA A 555 31.07 -3.24 -16.57
CA ALA A 555 30.74 -3.56 -15.19
C ALA A 555 29.60 -2.71 -14.62
N TYR A 556 29.47 -1.43 -15.03
CA TYR A 556 28.30 -0.62 -14.68
C TYR A 556 27.03 -1.11 -15.37
N LEU A 557 27.13 -1.50 -16.65
CA LEU A 557 26.01 -2.06 -17.40
C LEU A 557 25.55 -3.42 -16.84
N ARG A 558 26.49 -4.25 -16.34
CA ARG A 558 26.19 -5.52 -15.66
C ARG A 558 25.38 -5.29 -14.40
N GLY A 559 25.82 -4.38 -13.53
CA GLY A 559 25.09 -4.03 -12.30
C GLY A 559 23.67 -3.55 -12.58
N TYR A 560 23.48 -2.71 -13.62
CA TYR A 560 22.14 -2.30 -14.06
C TYR A 560 21.31 -3.47 -14.59
N PHE A 561 21.89 -4.31 -15.45
CA PHE A 561 21.24 -5.48 -16.03
C PHE A 561 20.74 -6.43 -14.94
N ASP A 562 21.58 -6.67 -13.94
CA ASP A 562 21.26 -7.55 -12.82
C ASP A 562 20.03 -7.07 -12.05
N ILE A 563 19.99 -5.79 -11.67
CA ILE A 563 18.82 -5.20 -10.98
C ILE A 563 17.55 -5.28 -11.83
N ARG A 564 17.67 -5.07 -13.15
CA ARG A 564 16.55 -5.13 -14.07
C ARG A 564 15.99 -6.55 -14.23
N GLU A 565 16.84 -7.56 -14.32
CA GLU A 565 16.39 -8.95 -14.42
C GLU A 565 15.74 -9.42 -13.12
N GLU A 566 16.26 -9.04 -11.95
CA GLU A 566 15.64 -9.32 -10.65
C GLU A 566 14.22 -8.73 -10.56
N ARG A 567 14.04 -7.47 -11.00
CA ARG A 567 12.72 -6.84 -11.09
C ARG A 567 11.78 -7.61 -12.02
N ASN A 568 12.27 -8.07 -13.19
CA ASN A 568 11.46 -8.84 -14.13
C ASN A 568 11.06 -10.20 -13.57
N GLN A 569 11.95 -10.87 -12.83
CA GLN A 569 11.68 -12.15 -12.19
C GLN A 569 10.72 -12.04 -11.00
N SER A 570 10.83 -10.97 -10.20
CA SER A 570 9.92 -10.69 -9.08
C SER A 570 8.46 -10.51 -9.52
N ASN A 571 8.23 -10.12 -10.79
CA ASN A 571 6.88 -10.07 -11.37
C ASN A 571 6.33 -11.45 -11.76
N HIS A 572 7.15 -12.51 -11.76
CA HIS A 572 6.82 -13.84 -12.27
C HIS A 572 6.97 -14.99 -11.25
N ALA A 573 7.61 -14.80 -10.09
CA ALA A 573 7.76 -15.85 -9.07
C ALA A 573 7.62 -15.31 -7.63
N VAL A 574 6.70 -15.93 -6.88
CA VAL A 574 6.71 -16.00 -5.41
C VAL A 574 7.55 -17.23 -5.06
N VAL A 575 8.60 -17.10 -4.25
CA VAL A 575 9.15 -18.10 -3.30
C VAL A 575 10.52 -17.60 -2.79
N THR A 576 10.73 -17.71 -1.47
CA THR A 576 11.92 -17.33 -0.65
C THR A 576 12.26 -15.83 -0.48
N ALA A 577 11.32 -15.06 0.08
CA ALA A 577 11.38 -13.60 0.15
C ALA A 577 12.48 -12.97 1.03
N ASP A 578 12.79 -13.49 2.23
CA ASP A 578 13.53 -12.67 3.21
C ASP A 578 15.05 -12.63 3.03
N GLN A 579 15.69 -13.77 2.75
CA GLN A 579 17.16 -13.81 2.60
C GLN A 579 17.62 -13.24 1.25
N GLU A 580 16.84 -13.44 0.18
CA GLU A 580 17.15 -12.91 -1.15
C GLU A 580 16.91 -11.39 -1.22
N SER A 581 15.87 -10.88 -0.55
CA SER A 581 15.60 -9.44 -0.49
C SER A 581 16.72 -8.66 0.20
N SER A 582 17.25 -9.14 1.34
CA SER A 582 18.34 -8.46 2.04
C SER A 582 19.64 -8.43 1.24
N LYS A 583 19.94 -9.50 0.49
CA LYS A 583 21.09 -9.55 -0.40
C LYS A 583 20.94 -8.57 -1.56
N LEU A 584 19.75 -8.52 -2.16
CA LEU A 584 19.45 -7.60 -3.25
C LEU A 584 19.51 -6.12 -2.81
N GLU A 585 18.99 -5.78 -1.63
CA GLU A 585 19.13 -4.45 -1.05
C GLU A 585 20.60 -4.02 -0.93
N LYS A 586 21.48 -4.91 -0.46
CA LYS A 586 22.92 -4.65 -0.38
C LYS A 586 23.54 -4.47 -1.76
N THR A 587 23.16 -5.28 -2.74
CA THR A 587 23.65 -5.17 -4.12
C THR A 587 23.24 -3.84 -4.75
N ILE A 588 21.98 -3.43 -4.62
CA ILE A 588 21.50 -2.14 -5.14
C ILE A 588 22.21 -0.99 -4.42
N THR A 589 22.35 -1.07 -3.09
CA THR A 589 23.07 -0.06 -2.30
C THR A 589 24.51 0.11 -2.77
N ALA A 590 25.26 -0.99 -2.91
CA ALA A 590 26.63 -0.96 -3.41
C ALA A 590 26.72 -0.39 -4.83
N TYR A 591 25.74 -0.70 -5.69
CA TYR A 591 25.68 -0.15 -7.04
C TYR A 591 25.41 1.36 -7.05
N ILE A 592 24.53 1.86 -6.19
CA ILE A 592 24.28 3.31 -6.00
C ILE A 592 25.55 4.01 -5.52
N GLU A 593 26.25 3.46 -4.52
CA GLU A 593 27.51 4.05 -4.04
C GLU A 593 28.58 4.06 -5.14
N LYS A 594 28.66 3.01 -5.95
CA LYS A 594 29.55 2.95 -7.12
C LYS A 594 29.22 4.05 -8.15
N LEU A 595 27.93 4.37 -8.35
CA LEU A 595 27.51 5.47 -9.22
C LEU A 595 27.85 6.84 -8.61
N ARG A 596 27.69 7.01 -7.30
CA ARG A 596 28.05 8.25 -6.59
C ARG A 596 29.55 8.53 -6.62
N ALA A 597 30.37 7.50 -6.39
CA ALA A 597 31.82 7.61 -6.36
C ALA A 597 32.41 8.02 -7.72
N TYR A 598 31.72 7.69 -8.82
CA TYR A 598 32.13 8.14 -10.14
C TYR A 598 31.78 9.61 -10.35
N GLN A 599 32.82 10.44 -10.30
CA GLN A 599 32.78 11.82 -10.75
C GLN A 599 33.53 11.92 -12.07
N ARG A 600 32.93 12.62 -13.04
CA ARG A 600 33.58 12.89 -14.31
C ARG A 600 34.85 13.69 -14.05
N ALA A 601 35.98 13.25 -14.58
CA ALA A 601 37.16 14.10 -14.65
C ALA A 601 36.82 15.30 -15.53
N VAL A 602 36.64 16.46 -14.92
CA VAL A 602 36.55 17.72 -15.67
C VAL A 602 37.97 18.00 -16.15
N THR A 603 38.29 17.56 -17.37
CA THR A 603 39.50 18.05 -18.02
C THR A 603 39.32 19.55 -18.23
N PRO A 604 40.24 20.40 -17.73
CA PRO A 604 40.13 21.86 -17.84
C PRO A 604 40.07 22.37 -19.28
#